data_AF-A0A4U9HC14-F1
#
_entry.id   AF-A0A4U9HC14-F1
#
_cell.length_a   1.000
_cell.length_b   1.000
_cell.length_c   1.000
_cell.angle_alpha   90.00
_cell.angle_beta   90.00
_cell.angle_gamma   90.00
#
_symmetry.space_group_name_H-M   'P 1'
#
loop_
_entity.id
_entity.type
_entity.pdbx_description
1 polymer ?
#
loop_
_entity_poly.entity_id
_entity_poly.type
_entity_poly.pdbx_seq_one_letter_code
_entity_poly.pdbx_strand_id
1 'polypeptide(L)'
;MNVVILDTGCANLSSVNYAVRRLGYQPAVSRDPEIVLRADKLFLPGVGTAKAAMEQLAQRELIELVKACTQPVLGICLGMQLLADSSEENGGITTLG
;
A
#
# COMPACT_ATOMS: atom_id res chain seq x y z
N MET A 1 17.66 -3.00 7.77
CA MET A 1 16.69 -2.86 6.66
C MET A 1 15.47 -2.15 7.20
N ASN A 2 15.18 -0.97 6.67
CA ASN A 2 14.00 -0.17 6.98
C ASN A 2 12.82 -0.70 6.14
N VAL A 3 11.81 -1.26 6.80
CA VAL A 3 10.61 -1.79 6.16
C VAL A 3 9.44 -0.92 6.54
N VAL A 4 8.67 -0.48 5.56
CA VAL A 4 7.46 0.31 5.79
C VAL A 4 6.24 -0.44 5.29
N ILE A 5 5.16 -0.40 6.08
CA ILE A 5 3.82 -0.81 5.67
C ILE A 5 3.04 0.48 5.48
N LEU A 6 2.57 0.73 4.26
CA LEU A 6 1.80 1.93 3.96
C LEU A 6 0.47 1.90 4.73
N ASP A 7 0.19 2.94 5.50
CA ASP A 7 -1.08 3.09 6.21
C ASP A 7 -2.21 3.54 5.27
N THR A 8 -2.76 2.56 4.57
CA THR A 8 -3.94 2.73 3.71
C THR A 8 -5.25 2.76 4.50
N GLY A 9 -5.21 2.63 5.84
CA GLY A 9 -6.38 2.57 6.71
C GLY A 9 -7.17 1.26 6.66
N CYS A 10 -6.63 0.21 6.03
CA CYS A 10 -7.29 -1.08 5.91
C CYS A 10 -7.15 -1.96 7.16
N ALA A 11 -8.07 -2.92 7.32
CA ALA A 11 -8.14 -3.77 8.51
C ALA A 11 -6.97 -4.77 8.65
N ASN A 12 -6.22 -5.06 7.58
CA ASN A 12 -5.19 -6.11 7.59
C ASN A 12 -3.76 -5.62 7.90
N LEU A 13 -3.57 -4.34 8.25
CA LEU A 13 -2.27 -3.78 8.64
C LEU A 13 -1.60 -4.56 9.78
N SER A 14 -2.37 -4.91 10.82
CA SER A 14 -1.87 -5.65 11.98
C SER A 14 -1.33 -7.03 11.61
N SER A 15 -1.98 -7.73 10.69
CA SER A 15 -1.57 -9.07 10.25
C SER A 15 -0.27 -9.02 9.45
N VAL A 16 -0.13 -8.05 8.54
CA VAL A 16 1.11 -7.84 7.77
C VAL A 16 2.25 -7.43 8.71
N ASN A 17 1.99 -6.50 9.63
CA ASN A 17 2.95 -6.08 10.65
C ASN A 17 3.45 -7.28 11.47
N TYR A 18 2.55 -8.12 11.96
CA TYR A 18 2.92 -9.32 12.72
C TYR A 18 3.76 -10.30 11.88
N ALA A 19 3.38 -10.56 10.62
CA ALA A 19 4.12 -11.44 9.74
C ALA A 19 5.55 -10.96 9.49
N VAL A 20 5.73 -9.66 9.23
CA VAL A 20 7.06 -9.05 9.04
C VAL A 20 7.87 -9.09 10.33
N ARG A 21 7.24 -8.84 11.50
CA ARG A 21 7.90 -8.97 12.81
C ARG A 21 8.36 -10.39 13.12
N ARG A 22 7.57 -11.39 12.72
CA ARG A 22 7.94 -12.80 12.87
C ARG A 22 9.19 -13.19 12.08
N LEU A 23 9.49 -12.46 11.00
CA LEU A 23 10.72 -12.64 10.20
C LEU A 23 11.92 -11.87 10.77
N GLY A 24 11.79 -11.22 11.93
CA GLY A 24 12.88 -10.52 12.63
C GLY A 24 13.03 -9.04 12.27
N TYR A 25 12.12 -8.46 11.49
CA TYR A 25 12.12 -7.03 11.15
C TYR A 25 11.17 -6.23 12.04
N GLN A 26 11.38 -4.91 12.15
CA GLN A 26 10.46 -4.02 12.87
C GLN A 26 9.91 -3.00 11.87
N PRO A 27 8.79 -3.30 11.19
CA PRO A 27 8.29 -2.39 10.17
C PRO A 27 7.62 -1.18 10.82
N ALA A 28 7.80 -0.01 10.21
CA ALA A 28 7.01 1.17 10.54
C ALA A 28 5.68 1.13 9.77
N VAL A 29 4.56 1.40 10.44
CA VAL A 29 3.29 1.67 9.77
C VAL A 29 3.19 3.18 9.61
N SER A 30 3.22 3.67 8.37
CA SER A 30 3.27 5.12 8.12
C SER A 30 2.63 5.48 6.79
N ARG A 31 2.21 6.74 6.72
CA ARG A 31 1.79 7.45 5.50
C ARG A 31 2.55 8.77 5.32
N ASP A 32 3.53 9.04 6.17
CA ASP A 32 4.40 10.19 6.06
C ASP A 32 5.32 10.02 4.84
N PRO A 33 5.31 10.96 3.87
CA PRO A 33 6.15 10.90 2.69
C PRO A 33 7.63 10.72 2.99
N GLU A 34 8.17 11.37 4.03
CA GLU A 34 9.60 11.28 4.35
C GLU A 34 9.99 9.89 4.84
N ILE A 35 9.10 9.24 5.60
CA ILE A 35 9.30 7.88 6.11
C ILE A 35 9.15 6.86 4.97
N VAL A 36 8.11 7.02 4.15
CA VAL A 36 7.77 6.08 3.06
C VAL A 36 8.85 6.10 1.96
N LEU A 37 9.27 7.28 1.51
CA LEU A 37 10.25 7.41 0.42
C LEU A 37 11.67 6.98 0.83
N ARG A 38 11.97 6.93 2.13
CA ARG A 38 13.26 6.46 2.67
C ARG A 38 13.26 4.98 3.05
N ALA A 39 12.20 4.24 2.75
CA ALA A 39 12.12 2.82 3.05
C ALA A 39 13.04 2.00 2.13
N ASP A 40 13.67 0.94 2.66
CA ASP A 40 14.37 -0.04 1.82
C ASP A 40 13.37 -0.93 1.07
N LYS A 41 12.20 -1.18 1.69
CA LYS A 41 11.10 -2.00 1.18
C LYS A 41 9.76 -1.45 1.63
N LEU A 42 8.77 -1.45 0.74
CA LEU A 42 7.42 -0.98 1.02
C LEU A 42 6.39 -2.10 0.83
N PHE A 43 5.48 -2.26 1.77
CA PHE A 43 4.28 -3.07 1.63
C PHE A 43 3.07 -2.19 1.33
N LEU A 44 2.31 -2.56 0.29
CA LEU A 44 1.03 -1.96 -0.05
C LEU A 44 -0.10 -2.98 0.21
N PRO A 45 -0.73 -2.95 1.40
CA PRO A 45 -1.86 -3.81 1.71
C PRO A 45 -3.18 -3.21 1.22
N GLY A 46 -4.14 -4.07 0.89
CA GLY A 46 -5.51 -3.66 0.55
C GLY A 46 -6.53 -4.75 0.84
N VAL A 47 -7.78 -4.33 1.09
CA VAL A 47 -8.98 -5.18 1.22
C VAL A 47 -10.19 -4.43 0.65
N GLY A 48 -11.27 -5.16 0.34
CA GLY A 48 -12.48 -4.57 -0.21
C GLY A 48 -12.46 -4.49 -1.74
N THR A 49 -13.07 -3.46 -2.29
CA THR A 49 -13.19 -3.23 -3.74
C THR A 49 -12.11 -2.27 -4.24
N ALA A 50 -11.69 -2.40 -5.50
CA ALA A 50 -10.70 -1.51 -6.13
C ALA A 50 -11.15 -0.05 -6.05
N LYS A 51 -12.45 0.19 -6.28
CA LYS A 51 -13.03 1.53 -6.19
C LYS A 51 -12.89 2.15 -4.81
N ALA A 52 -13.33 1.44 -3.76
CA ALA A 52 -13.25 1.96 -2.40
C ALA A 52 -11.80 2.17 -1.96
N ALA A 53 -10.89 1.30 -2.37
CA ALA A 53 -9.47 1.46 -2.07
C ALA A 53 -8.85 2.66 -2.78
N MET A 54 -9.11 2.88 -4.07
CA MET A 54 -8.64 4.06 -4.79
C MET A 54 -9.18 5.36 -4.18
N GLU A 55 -10.46 5.38 -3.77
CA GLU A 55 -11.06 6.52 -3.05
C GLU A 55 -10.35 6.78 -1.71
N GLN A 56 -10.03 5.73 -0.93
CA GLN A 56 -9.27 5.86 0.31
C GLN A 56 -7.85 6.39 0.08
N LEU A 57 -7.16 5.92 -0.96
CA LEU A 57 -5.83 6.42 -1.32
C LEU A 57 -5.88 7.90 -1.71
N ALA A 58 -6.89 8.31 -2.48
CA ALA A 58 -7.09 9.71 -2.85
C ALA A 58 -7.37 10.59 -1.63
N GLN A 59 -8.30 10.19 -0.74
CA GLN A 59 -8.64 10.92 0.48
C GLN A 59 -7.47 11.07 1.46
N ARG A 60 -6.50 10.15 1.39
CA ARG A 60 -5.30 10.15 2.23
C ARG A 60 -4.08 10.76 1.53
N GLU A 61 -4.25 11.29 0.31
CA GLU A 61 -3.18 11.89 -0.50
C GLU A 61 -2.02 10.92 -0.79
N LEU A 62 -2.33 9.62 -0.92
CA LEU A 62 -1.32 8.56 -1.08
C LEU A 62 -1.02 8.18 -2.52
N ILE A 63 -1.84 8.59 -3.49
CA ILE A 63 -1.68 8.17 -4.89
C ILE A 63 -0.31 8.60 -5.43
N GLU A 64 0.00 9.89 -5.35
CA GLU A 64 1.28 10.43 -5.85
C GLU A 64 2.46 9.93 -5.02
N LEU A 65 2.27 9.72 -3.70
CA LEU A 65 3.30 9.14 -2.85
C LEU A 65 3.67 7.72 -3.28
N VAL A 66 2.69 6.87 -3.56
CA VAL A 66 2.94 5.50 -4.03
C VAL A 66 3.61 5.51 -5.40
N LYS A 67 3.16 6.36 -6.33
CA LYS A 67 3.78 6.50 -7.66
C LYS A 67 5.22 7.03 -7.61
N ALA A 68 5.56 7.85 -6.61
CA ALA A 68 6.90 8.38 -6.42
C ALA A 68 7.88 7.36 -5.78
N CYS A 69 7.39 6.22 -5.29
CA CYS A 69 8.23 5.19 -4.68
C CYS A 69 9.13 4.54 -5.74
N THR A 70 10.43 4.48 -5.46
CA THR A 70 11.44 3.85 -6.34
C THR A 70 12.03 2.57 -5.73
N GLN A 71 11.89 2.41 -4.42
CA GLN A 71 12.21 1.20 -3.70
C GLN A 71 11.26 0.06 -4.07
N PRO A 72 11.64 -1.22 -3.90
CA PRO A 72 10.76 -2.35 -4.17
C PRO A 72 9.46 -2.28 -3.35
N VAL A 73 8.33 -2.32 -4.05
CA VAL A 73 6.98 -2.33 -3.49
C VAL A 73 6.37 -3.72 -3.65
N LEU A 74 5.81 -4.26 -2.57
CA LEU A 74 5.02 -5.50 -2.60
C LEU A 74 3.55 -5.20 -2.31
N GLY A 75 2.72 -5.28 -3.35
CA GLY A 75 1.27 -5.26 -3.22
C GLY A 75 0.73 -6.60 -2.72
N ILE A 76 -0.20 -6.60 -1.75
CA ILE A 76 -0.82 -7.82 -1.21
C ILE A 76 -2.32 -7.81 -1.48
N CYS A 77 -2.81 -8.88 -2.12
CA CYS A 77 -4.22 -9.07 -2.47
C CYS A 77 -4.75 -7.87 -3.30
N LEU A 78 -5.69 -7.09 -2.78
CA LEU A 78 -6.17 -5.90 -3.47
C LEU A 78 -5.03 -4.90 -3.72
N GLY A 79 -4.07 -4.76 -2.79
CA GLY A 79 -2.92 -3.89 -2.99
C GLY A 79 -2.05 -4.26 -4.19
N MET A 80 -2.05 -5.53 -4.62
CA MET A 80 -1.42 -5.95 -5.88
C MET A 80 -2.25 -5.49 -7.08
N GLN A 81 -3.57 -5.66 -7.03
CA GLN A 81 -4.48 -5.28 -8.11
C GLN A 81 -4.44 -3.76 -8.38
N LEU A 82 -4.27 -2.95 -7.33
CA LEU A 82 -4.16 -1.49 -7.48
C LEU A 82 -2.90 -1.05 -8.23
N LEU A 83 -1.89 -1.90 -8.41
CA LEU A 83 -0.67 -1.58 -9.15
C LEU A 83 -0.79 -1.81 -10.66
N ALA A 84 -1.92 -2.28 -11.15
CA ALA A 84 -2.22 -2.39 -12.58
C ALA A 84 -2.80 -1.08 -13.13
N ASP A 85 -3.05 -1.06 -14.45
CA ASP A 85 -3.64 0.10 -15.14
C ASP A 85 -5.10 0.34 -14.72
N SER A 86 -5.89 -0.73 -14.57
CA SER A 86 -7.31 -0.63 -14.23
C SER A 86 -7.89 -1.93 -13.64
N SER A 87 -9.09 -1.81 -13.05
CA SER A 87 -9.93 -2.92 -12.60
C SER A 87 -11.32 -2.83 -13.24
N GLU A 88 -11.88 -3.95 -13.69
CA GLU A 88 -13.24 -4.03 -14.26
C GLU A 88 -14.36 -4.02 -13.18
N GLU A 89 -13.98 -4.17 -11.91
CA GLU A 89 -14.93 -4.27 -10.81
C GLU A 89 -15.84 -3.03 -10.72
N ASN A 90 -17.14 -3.24 -10.49
CA ASN A 90 -18.12 -2.18 -10.28
C ASN A 90 -18.20 -1.12 -11.41
N GLY A 91 -18.03 -1.55 -12.66
CA GLY A 91 -18.16 -0.67 -13.83
C GLY A 91 -16.87 -0.01 -14.29
N GLY A 92 -15.71 -0.49 -13.80
CA GLY A 92 -14.41 -0.04 -14.25
C GLY A 92 -13.84 1.11 -13.42
N ILE A 93 -12.55 1.03 -13.08
CA ILE A 93 -11.80 2.14 -12.49
C ILE A 93 -10.32 2.07 -12.86
N THR A 94 -9.72 3.22 -13.15
CA THR A 94 -8.26 3.38 -13.28
C THR A 94 -7.59 3.28 -11.91
N THR A 95 -6.49 2.55 -11.84
CA THR A 95 -5.74 2.31 -10.60
C THR A 95 -4.41 3.09 -10.58
N LEU A 96 -3.38 2.63 -9.86
CA LEU A 96 -2.20 3.46 -9.55
C LEU A 96 -1.21 3.62 -10.69
N GLY A 97 -1.28 2.83 -11.76
CA GLY A 97 -0.33 2.93 -12.87
C GLY A 97 -0.78 2.08 -14.01
#